data_AF-A0A061D9A0-F1
#
_entry.id   AF-A0A061D9A0-F1
#
_cell.length_a   1.000
_cell.length_b   1.000
_cell.length_c   1.000
_cell.angle_alpha   90.00
_cell.angle_beta   90.00
_cell.angle_gamma   90.00
#
_symmetry.space_group_name_H-M   'P 1'
#
loop_
_entity.id
_entity.type
_entity.pdbx_description
1 polymer ?
#
loop_
_entity_poly.entity_id
_entity_poly.type
_entity_poly.pdbx_seq_one_letter_code
_entity_poly.pdbx_strand_id
1 'polypeptide(L)'
;MVVYDSLLEAPSNLKESFDWIVAVRRCSGIPILAKALYLVLLRGAANLPDVKNMKGGNVSNVLSDDADYDDWDFDDGANKIIKGSHLPRRGGLTKPTSWVDNVMIKLNLMDEKETEVKMNELYRHLSKASIRIQLILLNLINDSTYVESYGRDVTWDNSCAENPWECADIFISLLIPLCDDLNFIQSECNKRSNLDSKLNGTGQRSVGKMFASVGFNLKDFIPKGTCRDFLKYYEPLKTQLEFLDGIVCKYTVET
;
A
#
# COMPACT_ATOMS: atom_id res chain seq x y z
N MET A 1 -10.97 -16.06 -17.03
CA MET A 1 -10.22 -14.94 -16.42
C MET A 1 -8.79 -15.38 -16.33
N VAL A 2 -7.84 -14.52 -16.69
CA VAL A 2 -6.42 -14.84 -16.57
C VAL A 2 -6.06 -14.78 -15.08
N VAL A 3 -5.43 -15.83 -14.59
CA VAL A 3 -4.82 -15.84 -13.26
C VAL A 3 -3.33 -15.60 -13.52
N TYR A 4 -2.80 -14.51 -12.98
CA TYR A 4 -1.39 -14.16 -13.04
C TYR A 4 -0.58 -15.11 -12.16
N ASP A 5 0.59 -15.49 -12.66
CA ASP A 5 1.53 -16.40 -12.03
C ASP A 5 2.73 -15.65 -11.43
N SER A 6 2.81 -14.32 -11.63
CA SER A 6 3.87 -13.47 -11.07
C SER A 6 3.36 -12.11 -10.59
N LEU A 7 3.97 -11.58 -9.53
CA LEU A 7 3.80 -10.17 -9.14
C LEU A 7 4.43 -9.18 -10.13
N LEU A 8 5.21 -9.66 -11.10
CA LEU A 8 5.74 -8.84 -12.18
C LEU A 8 4.72 -8.57 -13.30
N GLU A 9 3.59 -9.28 -13.30
CA GLU A 9 2.50 -9.02 -14.22
C GLU A 9 1.69 -7.84 -13.69
N ALA A 10 1.80 -6.69 -14.36
CA ALA A 10 1.19 -5.45 -13.89
C ALA A 10 -0.35 -5.51 -13.98
N PRO A 11 -1.07 -5.03 -12.95
CA PRO A 11 -2.52 -4.95 -12.97
C PRO A 11 -3.00 -3.91 -14.00
N SER A 12 -4.13 -4.19 -14.64
CA SER A 12 -4.72 -3.36 -15.71
C SER A 12 -5.96 -2.56 -15.28
N ASN A 13 -6.47 -2.80 -14.07
CA ASN A 13 -7.69 -2.18 -13.53
C ASN A 13 -7.71 -2.23 -11.99
N LEU A 14 -8.64 -1.50 -11.36
CA LEU A 14 -8.77 -1.42 -9.89
C LEU A 14 -8.84 -2.80 -9.21
N LYS A 15 -9.64 -3.71 -9.76
CA LYS A 15 -9.83 -5.05 -9.19
C LYS A 15 -8.51 -5.83 -9.17
N GLU A 16 -7.75 -5.80 -10.27
CA GLU A 16 -6.42 -6.41 -10.33
C GLU A 16 -5.42 -5.70 -9.42
N SER A 17 -5.47 -4.37 -9.28
CA SER A 17 -4.62 -3.62 -8.35
C SER A 17 -4.88 -4.01 -6.90
N PHE A 18 -6.15 -4.22 -6.53
CA PHE A 18 -6.53 -4.73 -5.21
C PHE A 18 -5.94 -6.12 -4.97
N ASP A 19 -6.10 -7.02 -5.93
CA ASP A 19 -5.59 -8.39 -5.81
C ASP A 19 -4.06 -8.43 -5.78
N TRP A 20 -3.37 -7.57 -6.53
CA TRP A 20 -1.90 -7.47 -6.50
C TRP A 20 -1.42 -7.07 -5.10
N ILE A 21 -2.02 -6.03 -4.51
CA ILE A 21 -1.65 -5.56 -3.16
C ILE A 21 -1.94 -6.63 -2.11
N VAL A 22 -3.04 -7.36 -2.25
CA VAL A 22 -3.38 -8.48 -1.35
C VAL A 22 -2.44 -9.66 -1.55
N ALA A 23 -2.01 -9.97 -2.77
CA ALA A 23 -1.03 -11.01 -3.05
C ALA A 23 0.33 -10.66 -2.42
N VAL A 24 0.82 -9.42 -2.57
CA VAL A 24 2.03 -8.94 -1.90
C VAL A 24 1.90 -9.06 -0.37
N ARG A 25 0.74 -8.71 0.20
CA ARG A 25 0.48 -8.85 1.63
C ARG A 25 0.48 -10.32 2.07
N ARG A 26 -0.16 -11.20 1.30
CA ARG A 26 -0.28 -12.65 1.58
C ARG A 26 1.09 -13.31 1.68
N CYS A 27 2.06 -12.90 0.87
CA CYS A 27 3.42 -13.42 0.89
C CYS A 27 4.39 -12.58 1.74
N SER A 28 3.88 -11.77 2.69
CA SER A 28 4.69 -10.92 3.58
C SER A 28 5.66 -9.98 2.85
N GLY A 29 5.32 -9.57 1.62
CA GLY A 29 6.16 -8.74 0.75
C GLY A 29 6.15 -7.25 1.10
N ILE A 30 5.18 -6.78 1.89
CA ILE A 30 4.99 -5.35 2.20
C ILE A 30 6.25 -4.67 2.78
N PRO A 31 6.99 -5.25 3.76
CA PRO A 31 8.22 -4.63 4.26
C PRO A 31 9.30 -4.47 3.18
N ILE A 32 9.41 -5.46 2.29
CA ILE A 32 10.44 -5.49 1.24
C ILE A 32 10.06 -4.53 0.11
N LEU A 33 8.77 -4.46 -0.24
CA LEU A 33 8.21 -3.46 -1.14
C LEU A 33 8.45 -2.04 -0.62
N ALA A 34 8.16 -1.78 0.66
CA ALA A 34 8.40 -0.48 1.28
C ALA A 34 9.87 -0.07 1.18
N LYS A 35 10.79 -1.02 1.41
CA LYS A 35 12.23 -0.78 1.28
C LYS A 35 12.65 -0.56 -0.17
N ALA A 36 12.10 -1.30 -1.13
CA ALA A 36 12.38 -1.13 -2.54
C ALA A 36 11.90 0.25 -3.03
N LEU A 37 10.65 0.60 -2.73
CA LEU A 37 10.08 1.94 -3.00
C LEU A 37 10.93 3.04 -2.39
N TYR A 38 11.29 2.90 -1.11
CA TYR A 38 12.14 3.86 -0.42
C TYR A 38 13.46 4.12 -1.17
N LEU A 39 14.09 3.06 -1.67
CA LEU A 39 15.33 3.18 -2.40
C LEU A 39 15.14 3.75 -3.82
N VAL A 40 14.03 3.45 -4.50
CA VAL A 40 13.66 4.07 -5.78
C VAL A 40 13.59 5.59 -5.62
N LEU A 41 12.92 6.04 -4.56
CA LEU A 41 12.74 7.47 -4.24
C LEU A 41 14.06 8.16 -3.91
N LEU A 42 14.98 7.50 -3.21
CA LEU A 42 16.28 8.08 -2.86
C LEU A 42 17.18 8.34 -4.07
N ARG A 43 16.99 7.62 -5.18
CA ARG A 43 17.99 7.56 -6.26
C ARG A 43 17.57 8.16 -7.58
N GLY A 44 16.29 8.36 -7.85
CA GLY A 44 15.82 8.84 -9.16
C GLY A 44 16.35 7.97 -10.30
N ALA A 45 15.79 6.76 -10.47
CA ALA A 45 15.99 5.80 -11.57
C ALA A 45 17.42 5.41 -12.05
N ALA A 46 18.54 5.97 -11.58
CA ALA A 46 19.87 5.69 -12.15
C ALA A 46 20.88 5.15 -11.11
N ASN A 47 21.26 3.88 -11.31
CA ASN A 47 22.34 3.11 -10.67
C ASN A 47 22.03 2.46 -9.31
N LEU A 48 21.75 1.16 -9.38
CA LEU A 48 21.49 0.29 -8.23
C LEU A 48 22.75 -0.55 -7.90
N PRO A 49 23.20 -0.62 -6.62
CA PRO A 49 24.10 -1.66 -6.17
C PRO A 49 23.37 -3.01 -6.11
N ASP A 50 24.11 -4.07 -6.38
CA ASP A 50 23.65 -5.45 -6.43
C ASP A 50 22.97 -5.87 -5.09
N VAL A 51 21.66 -6.10 -5.11
CA VAL A 51 20.82 -6.34 -3.91
C VAL A 51 20.67 -7.83 -3.58
N LYS A 52 21.55 -8.69 -4.13
CA LYS A 52 21.55 -10.17 -3.94
C LYS A 52 21.51 -10.68 -2.49
N ASN A 53 21.56 -9.80 -1.49
CA ASN A 53 21.50 -10.13 -0.07
C ASN A 53 20.19 -9.76 0.64
N MET A 54 19.15 -9.28 -0.05
CA MET A 54 17.79 -9.23 0.53
C MET A 54 17.15 -10.63 0.54
N LYS A 55 17.80 -11.61 1.15
CA LYS A 55 17.09 -12.82 1.56
C LYS A 55 16.16 -12.43 2.70
N GLY A 56 14.90 -12.87 2.61
CA GLY A 56 13.88 -12.71 3.65
C GLY A 56 14.49 -12.97 5.02
N GLY A 57 14.81 -11.90 5.74
CA GLY A 57 15.33 -12.02 7.08
C GLY A 57 14.23 -12.62 7.93
N ASN A 58 14.55 -13.66 8.70
CA ASN A 58 13.64 -14.26 9.67
C ASN A 58 12.95 -13.16 10.49
N VAL A 59 11.68 -12.89 10.16
CA VAL A 59 10.78 -11.96 10.86
C VAL A 59 10.23 -12.62 12.13
N SER A 60 10.92 -13.64 12.66
CA SER A 60 10.54 -14.35 13.88
C SER A 60 10.79 -13.54 15.16
N ASN A 61 11.32 -12.31 15.07
CA ASN A 61 11.43 -11.39 16.21
C ASN A 61 10.53 -10.14 16.06
N VAL A 62 9.67 -10.07 15.04
CA VAL A 62 8.66 -9.01 14.86
C VAL A 62 7.25 -9.61 14.81
N LEU A 63 7.13 -10.93 14.99
CA LEU A 63 5.87 -11.65 15.02
C LEU A 63 5.75 -12.40 16.35
N SER A 64 5.24 -11.69 17.33
CA SER A 64 4.31 -12.24 18.30
C SER A 64 3.44 -11.08 18.73
N ASP A 65 2.19 -11.10 18.26
CA ASP A 65 0.97 -10.76 19.01
C ASP A 65 -0.06 -10.08 18.10
N ASP A 66 -0.75 -10.90 17.30
CA ASP A 66 -2.13 -10.59 16.89
C ASP A 66 -3.06 -11.25 17.92
N ALA A 67 -3.13 -10.66 19.11
CA ALA A 67 -4.28 -10.71 20.00
C ALA A 67 -4.18 -9.54 20.97
N ASP A 68 -5.30 -8.84 21.13
CA ASP A 68 -5.53 -7.65 21.97
C ASP A 68 -5.05 -6.29 21.45
N TYR A 69 -6.06 -5.57 20.99
CA TYR A 69 -6.10 -4.14 20.80
C TYR A 69 -6.37 -3.53 22.19
N ASP A 70 -5.32 -3.14 22.93
CA ASP A 70 -5.35 -2.06 23.93
C ASP A 70 -3.91 -1.74 24.40
N ASP A 71 -3.66 -0.45 24.59
CA ASP A 71 -2.49 0.14 25.26
C ASP A 71 -1.17 0.27 24.46
N TRP A 72 -1.04 1.38 23.73
CA TRP A 72 0.26 2.04 23.50
C TRP A 72 0.10 3.53 23.81
N ASP A 73 0.04 3.84 25.09
CA ASP A 73 0.31 5.16 25.62
C ASP A 73 1.82 5.42 25.54
N PHE A 74 2.23 6.44 24.78
CA PHE A 74 3.57 7.00 24.88
C PHE A 74 3.42 8.47 25.25
N ASP A 75 3.30 8.73 26.54
CA ASP A 75 3.78 9.98 27.07
C ASP A 75 4.60 9.78 28.35
N ASP A 76 5.50 10.73 28.51
CA ASP A 76 6.35 11.05 29.64
C ASP A 76 7.69 10.32 29.81
N GLY A 77 8.74 11.12 29.96
CA GLY A 77 10.10 10.64 30.18
C GLY A 77 11.22 11.53 29.68
N ALA A 78 10.99 12.83 29.53
CA ALA A 78 12.08 13.80 29.50
C ALA A 78 12.78 13.81 30.88
N ASN A 79 13.91 13.12 31.02
CA ASN A 79 15.17 13.63 31.60
C ASN A 79 16.15 12.52 32.06
N LYS A 80 17.44 12.85 31.85
CA LYS A 80 18.62 12.50 32.67
C LYS A 80 19.44 11.24 32.31
N ILE A 81 20.47 11.49 31.47
CA ILE A 81 21.92 11.26 31.67
C ILE A 81 22.33 9.83 32.10
N ILE A 82 23.19 9.11 31.36
CA ILE A 82 24.66 9.02 31.59
C ILE A 82 25.44 8.77 30.28
N LYS A 83 26.56 9.50 30.19
CA LYS A 83 27.63 9.41 29.18
C LYS A 83 28.25 8.01 29.08
N GLY A 84 28.62 7.59 27.86
CA GLY A 84 29.67 6.57 27.69
C GLY A 84 29.67 5.83 26.36
N SER A 85 30.71 6.10 25.56
CA SER A 85 31.35 5.25 24.53
C SER A 85 30.58 4.79 23.28
N HIS A 86 31.15 5.24 22.15
CA HIS A 86 31.00 4.83 20.76
C HIS A 86 30.60 3.37 20.47
N LEU A 87 29.46 3.21 19.79
CA LEU A 87 29.23 2.21 18.75
C LEU A 87 28.45 2.89 17.61
N PRO A 88 28.74 2.63 16.32
CA PRO A 88 27.96 3.18 15.23
C PRO A 88 26.60 2.49 15.21
N ARG A 89 25.56 3.27 15.54
CA ARG A 89 24.15 2.84 15.51
C ARG A 89 23.76 2.58 14.05
N ARG A 90 23.67 1.30 13.68
CA ARG A 90 23.13 0.82 12.39
C ARG A 90 21.68 1.29 12.23
N GLY A 91 21.38 2.03 11.16
CA GLY A 91 20.01 2.32 10.73
C GLY A 91 19.89 3.45 9.70
N GLY A 92 20.61 4.55 9.90
CA GLY A 92 20.47 5.74 9.05
C GLY A 92 21.26 5.65 7.75
N LEU A 93 20.59 5.77 6.60
CA LEU A 93 21.22 6.17 5.35
C LEU A 93 21.51 7.67 5.41
N THR A 94 22.77 8.06 5.18
CA THR A 94 23.18 9.47 5.12
C THR A 94 22.68 10.16 3.85
N LYS A 95 22.37 11.47 3.98
CA LYS A 95 21.69 12.34 2.99
C LYS A 95 22.19 12.22 1.53
N PRO A 96 21.27 12.08 0.55
CA PRO A 96 21.50 12.44 -0.86
C PRO A 96 21.23 13.94 -1.11
N THR A 97 21.40 14.38 -2.36
CA THR A 97 21.35 15.79 -2.84
C THR A 97 20.12 16.63 -2.42
N SER A 98 20.23 17.96 -2.52
CA SER A 98 19.23 18.98 -2.14
C SER A 98 17.79 18.75 -2.62
N TRP A 99 17.56 18.12 -3.77
CA TRP A 99 16.20 17.87 -4.27
C TRP A 99 15.53 16.69 -3.51
N VAL A 100 16.28 15.61 -3.25
CA VAL A 100 15.82 14.45 -2.47
C VAL A 100 15.48 14.86 -1.05
N ASP A 101 16.27 15.75 -0.43
CA ASP A 101 15.98 16.30 0.89
C ASP A 101 14.59 16.96 0.91
N ASN A 102 14.28 17.79 -0.09
CA ASN A 102 12.97 18.45 -0.20
C ASN A 102 11.82 17.46 -0.38
N VAL A 103 12.01 16.39 -1.17
CA VAL A 103 11.00 15.34 -1.36
C VAL A 103 10.76 14.59 -0.05
N MET A 104 11.83 14.15 0.63
CA MET A 104 11.74 13.41 1.89
C MET A 104 11.12 14.25 3.01
N ILE A 105 11.45 15.55 3.08
CA ILE A 105 10.83 16.50 4.01
C ILE A 105 9.33 16.64 3.73
N LYS A 106 8.95 16.88 2.47
CA LYS A 106 7.53 17.03 2.10
C LYS A 106 6.72 15.74 2.26
N LEU A 107 7.37 14.59 2.40
CA LEU A 107 6.73 13.30 2.64
C LEU A 107 6.75 12.90 4.12
N ASN A 108 7.20 13.79 5.01
CA ASN A 108 7.44 13.49 6.42
C ASN A 108 8.32 12.23 6.62
N LEU A 109 9.12 11.88 5.61
CA LEU A 109 10.12 10.84 5.69
C LEU A 109 11.41 11.40 6.27
N MET A 110 11.58 12.70 6.41
CA MET A 110 12.74 13.31 7.06
C MET A 110 12.34 14.67 7.63
N ASP A 111 12.83 15.07 8.80
CA ASP A 111 12.64 16.45 9.26
C ASP A 111 13.74 17.38 8.70
N GLU A 112 13.42 18.67 8.48
CA GLU A 112 14.38 19.66 7.96
C GLU A 112 15.69 19.72 8.77
N LYS A 113 15.55 19.50 10.08
CA LYS A 113 16.65 19.55 11.05
C LYS A 113 17.31 18.19 11.29
N GLU A 114 16.71 17.12 10.80
CA GLU A 114 17.23 15.77 10.94
C GLU A 114 18.14 15.39 9.76
N THR A 115 18.94 14.36 9.99
CA THR A 115 19.86 13.80 8.98
C THR A 115 19.49 12.38 8.59
N GLU A 116 18.45 11.83 9.20
CA GLU A 116 18.00 10.46 9.04
C GLU A 116 16.59 10.42 8.45
N VAL A 117 16.37 9.45 7.57
CA VAL A 117 15.11 9.28 6.86
C VAL A 117 14.30 8.13 7.46
N LYS A 118 13.05 8.40 7.82
CA LYS A 118 12.06 7.56 8.51
C LYS A 118 11.35 6.60 7.56
N MET A 119 12.05 5.55 7.10
CA MET A 119 11.46 4.45 6.29
C MET A 119 10.22 3.82 6.94
N ASN A 120 10.14 3.84 8.28
CA ASN A 120 9.02 3.30 9.05
C ASN A 120 7.67 3.94 8.68
N GLU A 121 7.67 5.21 8.28
CA GLU A 121 6.44 5.90 7.86
C GLU A 121 5.90 5.33 6.54
N LEU A 122 6.78 5.12 5.55
CA LEU A 122 6.39 4.48 4.29
C LEU A 122 5.84 3.07 4.52
N TYR A 123 6.54 2.27 5.34
CA TYR A 123 6.06 0.95 5.72
C TYR A 123 4.69 1.00 6.41
N ARG A 124 4.50 1.92 7.37
CA ARG A 124 3.24 2.10 8.10
C ARG A 124 2.08 2.40 7.16
N HIS A 125 2.27 3.31 6.20
CA HIS A 125 1.25 3.69 5.23
C HIS A 125 0.93 2.54 4.26
N LEU A 126 1.95 1.85 3.71
CA LEU A 126 1.74 0.68 2.85
C LEU A 126 1.04 -0.47 3.57
N SER A 127 1.45 -0.77 4.80
CA SER A 127 0.84 -1.82 5.62
C SER A 127 -0.62 -1.51 5.88
N LYS A 128 -0.94 -0.29 6.34
CA LYS A 128 -2.32 0.15 6.57
C LYS A 128 -3.15 0.12 5.28
N ALA A 129 -2.60 0.60 4.16
CA ALA A 129 -3.30 0.56 2.87
C ALA A 129 -3.64 -0.89 2.47
N SER A 130 -2.66 -1.80 2.55
CA SER A 130 -2.86 -3.23 2.21
C SER A 130 -3.93 -3.90 3.09
N ILE A 131 -3.95 -3.61 4.40
CA ILE A 131 -4.96 -4.11 5.32
C ILE A 131 -6.34 -3.61 4.93
N ARG A 132 -6.48 -2.31 4.65
CA ARG A 132 -7.78 -1.71 4.34
C ARG A 132 -8.33 -2.22 3.00
N ILE A 133 -7.47 -2.39 2.00
CA ILE A 133 -7.86 -3.00 0.71
C ILE A 133 -8.36 -4.44 0.93
N GLN A 134 -7.63 -5.24 1.72
CA GLN A 134 -8.08 -6.59 2.08
C GLN A 134 -9.44 -6.57 2.80
N LEU A 135 -9.65 -5.63 3.73
CA LEU A 135 -10.94 -5.47 4.41
C LEU A 135 -12.06 -5.05 3.46
N ILE A 136 -11.79 -4.20 2.46
CA ILE A 136 -12.78 -3.86 1.42
C ILE A 136 -13.23 -5.13 0.69
N LEU A 137 -12.29 -5.96 0.22
CA LEU A 137 -12.63 -7.21 -0.48
C LEU A 137 -13.45 -8.13 0.44
N LEU A 138 -12.96 -8.42 1.65
CA LEU A 138 -13.61 -9.34 2.60
C LEU A 138 -15.03 -8.93 3.02
N ASN A 139 -15.33 -7.63 3.04
CA ASN A 139 -16.61 -7.14 3.54
C ASN A 139 -17.61 -6.78 2.42
N LEU A 140 -17.14 -6.58 1.19
CA LEU A 140 -18.01 -6.21 0.07
C LEU A 140 -18.22 -7.34 -0.93
N ILE A 141 -17.39 -8.37 -0.88
CA ILE A 141 -17.36 -9.44 -1.87
C ILE A 141 -17.68 -10.78 -1.22
N ASN A 142 -18.30 -11.67 -1.99
CA ASN A 142 -18.62 -13.04 -1.65
C ASN A 142 -17.50 -13.98 -2.11
N ASP A 143 -16.80 -14.58 -1.14
CA ASP A 143 -15.68 -15.51 -1.34
C ASP A 143 -16.04 -16.72 -2.22
N SER A 144 -17.31 -17.13 -2.27
CA SER A 144 -17.73 -18.28 -3.10
C SER A 144 -17.77 -17.96 -4.60
N THR A 145 -17.82 -16.68 -4.96
CA THR A 145 -17.93 -16.21 -6.34
C THR A 145 -16.71 -15.42 -6.80
N TYR A 146 -15.99 -14.80 -5.87
CA TYR A 146 -14.79 -14.03 -6.19
C TYR A 146 -13.66 -14.92 -6.64
N VAL A 147 -13.02 -14.53 -7.74
CA VAL A 147 -11.79 -15.15 -8.19
C VAL A 147 -10.71 -14.08 -8.18
N GLU A 148 -9.65 -14.31 -7.42
CA GLU A 148 -8.48 -13.44 -7.39
C GLU A 148 -7.76 -13.47 -8.74
N SER A 149 -7.19 -12.34 -9.15
CA SER A 149 -6.39 -12.23 -10.36
C SER A 149 -4.98 -12.80 -10.20
N TYR A 150 -4.48 -13.00 -8.97
CA TYR A 150 -3.14 -13.55 -8.72
C TYR A 150 -3.24 -14.90 -8.01
N GLY A 151 -2.59 -15.92 -8.57
CA GLY A 151 -2.64 -17.29 -8.06
C GLY A 151 -2.14 -17.39 -6.62
N ARG A 152 -2.61 -18.40 -5.87
CA ARG A 152 -2.18 -18.62 -4.47
C ARG A 152 -0.70 -18.93 -4.33
N ASP A 153 -0.10 -19.48 -5.39
CA ASP A 153 1.32 -19.84 -5.45
C ASP A 153 2.22 -18.67 -5.85
N VAL A 154 1.63 -17.51 -6.17
CA VAL A 154 2.36 -16.26 -6.40
C VAL A 154 2.95 -15.78 -5.08
N THR A 155 4.27 -15.68 -5.03
CA THR A 155 5.03 -15.22 -3.86
C THR A 155 6.01 -14.12 -4.23
N TRP A 156 6.44 -13.36 -3.22
CA TRP A 156 7.53 -12.40 -3.35
C TRP A 156 8.82 -13.07 -3.85
N ASP A 157 9.17 -14.23 -3.26
CA ASP A 157 10.41 -14.92 -3.57
C ASP A 157 10.48 -15.41 -5.02
N ASN A 158 9.34 -15.86 -5.57
CA ASN A 158 9.27 -16.33 -6.96
C ASN A 158 9.13 -15.19 -7.98
N SER A 159 8.76 -13.99 -7.55
CA SER A 159 8.45 -12.88 -8.46
C SER A 159 9.46 -11.73 -8.33
N CYS A 160 9.60 -11.18 -7.13
CA CYS A 160 10.26 -9.90 -6.87
C CYS A 160 11.64 -10.04 -6.21
N ALA A 161 12.03 -11.21 -5.69
CA ALA A 161 13.27 -11.31 -4.91
C ALA A 161 14.55 -11.07 -5.74
N GLU A 162 14.56 -11.48 -7.01
CA GLU A 162 15.67 -11.21 -7.91
C GLU A 162 15.81 -9.71 -8.20
N ASN A 163 14.68 -9.05 -8.49
CA ASN A 163 14.64 -7.62 -8.76
C ASN A 163 13.49 -6.91 -8.02
N PRO A 164 13.68 -6.56 -6.73
CA PRO A 164 12.63 -5.91 -5.92
C PRO A 164 12.12 -4.58 -6.48
N TRP A 165 12.93 -3.94 -7.33
CA TRP A 165 12.70 -2.63 -7.91
C TRP A 165 11.63 -2.70 -9.01
N GLU A 166 11.56 -3.80 -9.77
CA GLU A 166 10.49 -3.98 -10.76
C GLU A 166 9.11 -4.02 -10.10
N CYS A 167 8.99 -4.71 -8.96
CA CYS A 167 7.74 -4.70 -8.20
C CYS A 167 7.44 -3.35 -7.54
N ALA A 168 8.47 -2.56 -7.21
CA ALA A 168 8.28 -1.18 -6.76
C ALA A 168 7.81 -0.29 -7.91
N ASP A 169 8.34 -0.44 -9.12
CA ASP A 169 7.90 0.30 -10.31
C ASP A 169 6.47 -0.06 -10.69
N ILE A 170 6.09 -1.35 -10.60
CA ILE A 170 4.69 -1.79 -10.77
C ILE A 170 3.80 -1.10 -9.74
N PHE A 171 4.19 -1.09 -8.46
CA PHE A 171 3.43 -0.39 -7.43
C PHE A 171 3.28 1.11 -7.71
N ILE A 172 4.36 1.78 -8.14
CA ILE A 172 4.32 3.20 -8.53
C ILE A 172 3.34 3.40 -9.69
N SER A 173 3.39 2.54 -10.71
CA SER A 173 2.55 2.65 -11.91
C SER A 173 1.05 2.43 -11.64
N LEU A 174 0.69 1.60 -10.65
CA LEU A 174 -0.71 1.32 -10.33
C LEU A 174 -1.32 2.36 -9.39
N LEU A 175 -0.51 3.17 -8.70
CA LEU A 175 -1.00 3.99 -7.59
C LEU A 175 -1.90 5.15 -8.04
N ILE A 176 -1.53 5.87 -9.10
CA ILE A 176 -2.35 6.97 -9.63
C ILE A 176 -3.72 6.43 -10.11
N PRO A 177 -3.79 5.40 -11.00
CA PRO A 177 -5.07 4.82 -11.39
C PRO A 177 -5.90 4.30 -10.21
N LEU A 178 -5.26 3.66 -9.23
CA LEU A 178 -5.90 3.17 -8.00
C LEU A 178 -6.57 4.32 -7.23
N CYS A 179 -5.87 5.44 -7.04
CA CYS A 179 -6.40 6.63 -6.37
C CYS A 179 -7.57 7.25 -7.15
N ASP A 180 -7.42 7.39 -8.47
CA ASP A 180 -8.44 7.99 -9.34
C ASP A 180 -9.74 7.17 -9.34
N ASP A 181 -9.65 5.85 -9.54
CA ASP A 181 -10.80 4.96 -9.55
C ASP A 181 -11.55 4.98 -8.22
N LEU A 182 -10.82 4.96 -7.10
CA LEU A 182 -11.44 4.99 -5.76
C LEU A 182 -12.07 6.34 -5.43
N ASN A 183 -11.43 7.45 -5.80
CA ASN A 183 -12.00 8.78 -5.66
C ASN A 183 -13.26 8.95 -6.52
N PHE A 184 -13.24 8.40 -7.73
CA PHE A 184 -14.41 8.39 -8.61
C PHE A 184 -15.58 7.62 -7.98
N ILE A 185 -15.34 6.40 -7.47
CA ILE A 185 -16.35 5.61 -6.77
C ILE A 185 -16.87 6.32 -5.52
N GLN A 186 -15.98 6.92 -4.70
CA GLN A 186 -16.37 7.72 -3.53
C GLN A 186 -17.30 8.86 -3.94
N SER A 187 -16.94 9.61 -4.99
CA SER A 187 -17.73 10.72 -5.51
C SER A 187 -19.12 10.25 -5.94
N GLU A 188 -19.21 9.15 -6.68
CA GLU A 188 -20.49 8.57 -7.09
C GLU A 188 -21.33 8.09 -5.91
N CYS A 189 -20.71 7.50 -4.89
CA CYS A 189 -21.40 7.12 -3.66
C CYS A 189 -21.95 8.34 -2.91
N ASN A 190 -21.19 9.43 -2.81
CA ASN A 190 -21.60 10.65 -2.12
C ASN A 190 -22.66 11.47 -2.89
N LYS A 191 -22.71 11.39 -4.22
CA LYS A 191 -23.76 12.04 -5.05
C LYS A 191 -25.14 11.44 -4.82
N ARG A 192 -25.23 10.19 -4.33
CA ARG A 192 -26.52 9.56 -4.05
C ARG A 192 -27.04 10.11 -2.73
N SER A 193 -28.21 10.75 -2.77
CA SER A 193 -28.94 11.19 -1.58
C SER A 193 -29.29 10.05 -0.61
N ASN A 194 -29.13 8.79 -1.03
CA ASN A 194 -29.16 7.62 -0.18
C ASN A 194 -27.90 6.76 -0.37
N LEU A 195 -27.10 6.60 0.69
CA LEU A 195 -25.92 5.73 0.75
C LEU A 195 -26.24 4.22 0.67
N ASP A 196 -27.52 3.85 0.62
CA ASP A 196 -27.97 2.47 0.45
C ASP A 196 -27.93 1.98 -1.01
N SER A 197 -27.37 2.78 -1.93
CA SER A 197 -27.14 2.36 -3.32
C SER A 197 -26.32 1.07 -3.38
N LYS A 198 -26.84 0.06 -4.08
CA LYS A 198 -26.27 -1.28 -4.10
C LYS A 198 -25.05 -1.37 -5.00
N LEU A 199 -24.05 -2.12 -4.54
CA LEU A 199 -22.81 -2.37 -5.29
C LEU A 199 -22.98 -3.45 -6.37
N ASN A 200 -23.88 -4.42 -6.17
CA ASN A 200 -24.12 -5.54 -7.08
C ASN A 200 -24.91 -5.19 -8.36
N GLY A 201 -25.10 -3.92 -8.68
CA GLY A 201 -25.87 -3.48 -9.85
C GLY A 201 -27.40 -3.48 -9.69
N THR A 202 -27.95 -3.96 -8.57
CA THR A 202 -29.41 -4.04 -8.38
C THR A 202 -30.02 -2.71 -7.91
N GLY A 203 -31.27 -2.48 -8.27
CA GLY A 203 -32.01 -1.28 -7.87
C GLY A 203 -31.75 -0.04 -8.74
N GLN A 204 -32.55 1.00 -8.52
CA GLN A 204 -32.38 2.27 -9.24
C GLN A 204 -31.13 3.00 -8.75
N ARG A 205 -30.38 3.62 -9.68
CA ARG A 205 -29.19 4.44 -9.38
C ARG A 205 -28.04 3.67 -8.68
N SER A 206 -27.96 2.36 -8.90
CA SER A 206 -26.84 1.53 -8.44
C SER A 206 -25.49 2.09 -8.93
N VAL A 207 -24.49 2.09 -8.05
CA VAL A 207 -23.09 2.38 -8.39
C VAL A 207 -22.34 1.18 -8.97
N GLY A 208 -22.99 0.01 -9.04
CA GLY A 208 -22.35 -1.23 -9.50
C GLY A 208 -21.74 -1.11 -10.88
N LYS A 209 -22.37 -0.38 -11.81
CA LYS A 209 -21.79 -0.15 -13.15
C LYS A 209 -20.38 0.47 -13.11
N MET A 210 -20.06 1.23 -12.07
CA MET A 210 -18.73 1.84 -11.90
C MET A 210 -17.71 0.81 -11.41
N PHE A 211 -18.10 -0.05 -10.46
CA PHE A 211 -17.25 -1.19 -10.08
C PHE A 211 -17.02 -2.14 -11.26
N ALA A 212 -18.03 -2.36 -12.09
CA ALA A 212 -17.90 -3.16 -13.31
C ALA A 212 -16.93 -2.54 -14.33
N SER A 213 -16.91 -1.22 -14.48
CA SER A 213 -15.97 -0.56 -15.40
C SER A 213 -14.51 -0.64 -14.95
N VAL A 214 -14.26 -0.91 -13.67
CA VAL A 214 -12.91 -1.03 -13.09
C VAL A 214 -12.55 -2.48 -12.72
N GLY A 215 -13.19 -3.45 -13.39
CA GLY A 215 -12.78 -4.86 -13.40
C GLY A 215 -13.52 -5.79 -12.44
N PHE A 216 -14.44 -5.28 -11.60
CA PHE A 216 -15.22 -6.15 -10.71
C PHE A 216 -16.39 -6.82 -11.41
N ASN A 217 -16.65 -8.09 -11.10
CA ASN A 217 -17.89 -8.75 -11.51
C ASN A 217 -19.00 -8.45 -10.49
N LEU A 218 -20.14 -7.94 -10.97
CA LEU A 218 -21.26 -7.56 -10.12
C LEU A 218 -21.83 -8.71 -9.27
N LYS A 219 -21.66 -9.94 -9.75
CA LYS A 219 -22.09 -11.16 -9.05
C LYS A 219 -21.23 -11.46 -7.83
N ASP A 220 -20.03 -10.90 -7.77
CA ASP A 220 -19.12 -11.14 -6.67
C ASP A 220 -19.48 -10.29 -5.47
N PHE A 221 -20.18 -9.16 -5.64
CA PHE A 221 -20.61 -8.34 -4.51
C PHE A 221 -21.66 -9.03 -3.67
N ILE A 222 -21.53 -8.91 -2.33
CA ILE A 222 -22.57 -9.37 -1.42
C ILE A 222 -23.91 -8.67 -1.74
N PRO A 223 -25.05 -9.39 -1.77
CA PRO A 223 -26.32 -8.79 -2.19
C PRO A 223 -26.78 -7.60 -1.37
N LYS A 224 -26.34 -7.53 -0.11
CA LYS A 224 -26.68 -6.44 0.80
C LYS A 224 -25.70 -5.27 0.74
N GLY A 225 -24.53 -5.41 0.12
CA GLY A 225 -23.47 -4.40 0.10
C GLY A 225 -23.91 -3.10 -0.55
N THR A 226 -23.56 -1.99 0.09
CA THR A 226 -23.96 -0.64 -0.28
C THR A 226 -22.78 0.33 -0.34
N CYS A 227 -23.03 1.53 -0.87
CA CYS A 227 -22.09 2.65 -0.76
C CYS A 227 -21.68 2.95 0.69
N ARG A 228 -22.59 2.84 1.67
CA ARG A 228 -22.27 3.01 3.09
C ARG A 228 -21.20 2.03 3.53
N ASP A 229 -21.31 0.77 3.13
CA ASP A 229 -20.35 -0.27 3.47
C ASP A 229 -19.00 0.01 2.81
N PHE A 230 -18.98 0.40 1.54
CA PHE A 230 -17.73 0.81 0.86
C PHE A 230 -17.05 1.98 1.58
N LEU A 231 -17.77 3.06 1.82
CA LEU A 231 -17.22 4.28 2.44
C LEU A 231 -16.66 4.00 3.84
N LYS A 232 -17.29 3.11 4.62
CA LYS A 232 -16.80 2.70 5.95
C LYS A 232 -15.34 2.21 5.92
N TYR A 233 -14.94 1.49 4.88
CA TYR A 233 -13.57 0.98 4.74
C TYR A 233 -12.67 1.87 3.89
N TYR A 234 -13.25 2.65 2.97
CA TYR A 234 -12.53 3.58 2.12
C TYR A 234 -12.00 4.81 2.89
N GLU A 235 -12.77 5.41 3.79
CA GLU A 235 -12.34 6.64 4.48
C GLU A 235 -11.00 6.46 5.23
N PRO A 236 -10.76 5.38 6.01
CA PRO A 236 -9.46 5.14 6.62
C PRO A 236 -8.34 4.80 5.63
N LEU A 237 -8.68 4.26 4.45
CA LEU A 237 -7.72 3.97 3.37
C LEU A 237 -7.27 5.27 2.70
N LYS A 238 -8.17 6.24 2.54
CA LYS A 238 -7.94 7.50 1.82
C LYS A 238 -6.68 8.23 2.30
N THR A 239 -6.51 8.41 3.61
CA THR A 239 -5.31 9.06 4.17
C THR A 239 -4.02 8.32 3.83
N GLN A 240 -4.06 6.98 3.72
CA GLN A 240 -2.88 6.21 3.33
C GLN A 240 -2.58 6.39 1.85
N LEU A 241 -3.60 6.39 1.01
CA LEU A 241 -3.47 6.62 -0.42
C LEU A 241 -3.00 8.04 -0.73
N GLU A 242 -3.51 9.07 -0.05
CA GLU A 242 -3.05 10.46 -0.20
C GLU A 242 -1.56 10.61 0.15
N PHE A 243 -1.09 9.93 1.20
CA PHE A 243 0.32 9.89 1.53
C PHE A 243 1.14 9.26 0.40
N LEU A 244 0.73 8.08 -0.06
CA LEU A 244 1.44 7.32 -1.09
C LEU A 244 1.38 8.02 -2.46
N ASP A 245 0.26 8.62 -2.83
CA ASP A 245 0.10 9.38 -4.06
C ASP A 245 1.00 10.62 -4.07
N GLY A 246 1.11 11.29 -2.92
CA GLY A 246 2.07 12.37 -2.72
C GLY A 246 3.52 11.95 -2.93
N ILE A 247 3.86 10.66 -2.77
CA ILE A 247 5.16 10.09 -3.10
C ILE A 247 5.33 10.03 -4.62
N VAL A 248 4.38 9.38 -5.30
CA VAL A 248 4.47 9.10 -6.73
C VAL A 248 4.41 10.38 -7.55
N CYS A 249 3.50 11.31 -7.22
CA CYS A 249 3.39 12.59 -7.92
C CYS A 249 4.67 13.43 -7.86
N LYS A 250 5.47 13.33 -6.78
CA LYS A 250 6.75 14.04 -6.69
C LYS A 250 7.84 13.32 -7.48
N TYR A 251 7.81 11.99 -7.50
CA TYR A 251 8.72 11.17 -8.28
C TYR A 251 8.54 11.36 -9.80
N THR A 252 7.31 11.44 -10.28
CA THR A 252 7.00 11.50 -11.72
C THR A 252 7.12 12.90 -12.34
N VAL A 253 7.10 13.97 -11.55
CA VAL A 253 7.23 15.36 -12.02
C VAL A 253 8.70 15.78 -12.20
N GLU A 254 9.64 15.08 -11.55
CA GLU A 254 11.07 15.42 -11.55
C GLU A 254 11.92 14.53 -12.50
N THR A 255 11.32 13.52 -13.14
CA THR A 255 11.91 12.69 -14.21
C THR A 255 11.48 13.16 -15.61
#